data_AF-A0A9X9A3U6-F1
#
_entry.id   AF-A0A9X9A3U6-F1
#
_cell.length_a   1.000
_cell.length_b   1.000
_cell.length_c   1.000
_cell.angle_alpha   90.00
_cell.angle_beta   90.00
_cell.angle_gamma   90.00
#
_symmetry.space_group_name_H-M   'P 1'
#
loop_
_entity.id
_entity.type
_entity.pdbx_description
1 polymer ?
#
loop_
_entity_poly.entity_id
_entity_poly.type
_entity_poly.pdbx_seq_one_letter_code
_entity_poly.pdbx_strand_id
1 'polypeptide(L)' 'MNNSYNEKTHTLIKQLFNKFSPKAPGFAYIASFDRGVTYKGTVGLASIEKNLPITTKNIFNIASVSKQF' A
#
# COMPACT_ATOMS: atom_id res chain seq x y z
N MET A 1 26.98 -0.05 -1.58
CA MET A 1 26.35 0.08 -2.92
C MET A 1 25.08 0.89 -2.75
N ASN A 2 24.96 2.04 -3.42
CA ASN A 2 23.90 3.03 -3.18
C ASN A 2 22.52 2.50 -3.58
N ASN A 3 21.74 2.10 -2.60
CA ASN A 3 20.34 1.72 -2.77
C ASN A 3 19.50 2.99 -2.71
N SER A 4 19.58 3.82 -3.76
CA SER A 4 18.91 5.12 -3.73
C SER A 4 17.43 4.93 -4.02
N TYR A 5 16.63 5.14 -2.99
CA TYR A 5 15.22 5.44 -3.13
C TYR A 5 15.00 6.50 -4.23
N ASN A 6 13.97 6.30 -5.06
CA ASN A 6 13.67 7.20 -6.17
C ASN A 6 12.34 7.92 -5.89
N GLU A 7 12.43 9.22 -5.59
CA GLU A 7 11.27 10.06 -5.30
C GLU A 7 10.31 10.21 -6.49
N LYS A 8 10.81 10.16 -7.73
CA LYS A 8 9.96 10.18 -8.92
C LYS A 8 9.11 8.91 -9.00
N THR A 9 9.71 7.75 -8.74
CA THR A 9 8.97 6.48 -8.66
C THR A 9 7.93 6.50 -7.54
N HIS A 10 8.29 6.99 -6.35
CA HIS A 10 7.34 7.15 -5.25
C HIS A 10 6.15 8.04 -5.63
N THR A 11 6.42 9.17 -6.29
CA THR A 11 5.41 10.11 -6.74
C THR A 11 4.47 9.48 -7.76
N LEU A 12 5.01 8.75 -8.74
CA LEU A 12 4.21 8.04 -9.75
C LEU A 12 3.33 6.96 -9.13
N ILE A 13 3.86 6.20 -8.16
CA ILE A 13 3.08 5.20 -7.42
C ILE A 13 1.94 5.88 -6.66
N LYS A 14 2.19 7.00 -5.97
CA LYS A 14 1.12 7.77 -5.30
C LYS A 14 0.06 8.27 -6.29
N GLN A 15 0.48 8.80 -7.43
CA GLN A 15 -0.42 9.32 -8.47
C GLN A 15 -1.37 8.27 -9.04
N LEU A 16 -0.93 7.00 -9.17
CA LEU A 16 -1.78 5.89 -9.60
C LEU A 16 -3.05 5.76 -8.73
N PHE A 17 -2.94 6.14 -7.46
CA PHE A 17 -4.01 5.98 -6.48
C PHE A 17 -4.85 7.24 -6.26
N ASN A 18 -4.57 8.36 -6.94
CA ASN A 18 -5.30 9.62 -6.76
C ASN A 18 -6.81 9.52 -7.05
N LYS A 19 -7.23 8.53 -7.83
CA LYS A 19 -8.65 8.28 -8.13
C LYS A 19 -9.42 7.66 -6.95
N PHE A 20 -8.73 7.13 -5.95
CA PHE A 20 -9.35 6.47 -4.81
C PHE A 20 -9.56 7.47 -3.66
N SER A 21 -10.76 7.45 -3.09
CA SER A 21 -11.12 8.35 -1.99
C SER A 21 -10.46 7.93 -0.67
N PRO A 22 -9.89 8.86 0.11
CA PRO A 22 -9.38 8.56 1.45
C PRO A 22 -10.48 8.25 2.47
N LYS A 23 -11.76 8.48 2.14
CA LYS A 23 -12.92 8.21 3.02
C LYS A 23 -13.66 6.91 2.69
N ALA A 24 -13.23 6.19 1.66
CA ALA A 24 -13.79 4.90 1.27
C ALA A 24 -13.06 3.73 1.98
N PRO A 25 -13.56 2.48 1.88
CA PRO A 25 -12.79 1.30 2.30
C PRO A 25 -11.43 1.28 1.62
N GLY A 26 -10.41 0.97 2.40
CA GLY A 26 -9.03 1.17 2.01
C GLY A 26 -8.29 -0.09 1.57
N PHE A 27 -7.08 0.14 1.07
CA PHE A 27 -6.11 -0.88 0.72
C PHE A 27 -4.70 -0.48 1.14
N ALA A 28 -3.82 -1.48 1.25
CA ALA A 28 -2.39 -1.31 1.42
C ALA A 28 -1.66 -1.84 0.19
N TYR A 29 -0.54 -1.22 -0.16
CA TYR A 29 0.31 -1.65 -1.27
C TYR A 29 1.79 -1.66 -0.87
N ILE A 30 2.53 -2.57 -1.49
CA ILE A 30 3.99 -2.70 -1.35
C ILE A 30 4.54 -3.06 -2.74
N ALA A 31 5.56 -2.33 -3.18
CA ALA A 31 6.38 -2.64 -4.34
C ALA A 31 7.83 -2.79 -3.87
N SER A 32 8.31 -4.03 -3.83
CA SER A 32 9.68 -4.37 -3.45
C SER A 32 10.51 -4.62 -4.69
N PHE A 33 11.66 -3.97 -4.77
CA PHE A 33 12.61 -4.09 -5.86
C PHE A 33 13.87 -4.80 -5.38
N ASP A 34 14.66 -5.28 -6.34
CA ASP A 34 15.97 -5.83 -6.07
C ASP A 34 16.81 -4.88 -5.21
N ARG A 35 17.72 -5.47 -4.43
CA ARG A 35 18.65 -4.76 -3.52
C ARG A 35 17.96 -4.02 -2.37
N GLY A 36 16.66 -4.20 -2.15
CA GLY A 36 15.97 -3.80 -0.93
C GLY A 36 15.28 -2.44 -0.98
N VAL A 37 15.11 -1.84 -2.17
CA VAL A 37 14.26 -0.64 -2.30
C VAL A 37 12.80 -1.08 -2.15
N THR A 38 12.04 -0.40 -1.29
CA THR A 38 10.62 -0.70 -1.09
C THR A 38 9.80 0.58 -1.07
N TYR A 39 8.76 0.61 -1.88
CA TYR A 39 7.73 1.65 -1.85
C TYR A 39 6.46 1.04 -1.28
N LYS A 40 5.90 1.63 -0.22
CA LYS A 40 4.69 1.12 0.41
C LYS A 40 3.82 2.26 0.89
N GLY A 41 2.53 2.00 0.98
CA GLY A 41 1.57 2.99 1.45
C GLY A 41 0.18 2.41 1.59
N THR A 42 -0.76 3.31 1.86
CA THR A 42 -2.15 3.00 2.05
C THR A 42 -3.04 4.08 1.47
N VAL A 43 -4.28 3.73 1.15
CA VAL A 43 -5.36 4.67 0.81
C VAL A 43 -6.64 4.18 1.46
N GLY A 44 -7.44 5.09 2.02
CA GLY A 44 -8.76 4.78 2.59
C GLY A 44 -8.74 4.33 4.05
N LEU A 45 -9.83 3.69 4.45
CA LEU A 45 -10.14 3.35 5.84
C LEU A 45 -10.20 1.83 6.05
N ALA A 46 -9.76 1.37 7.22
CA ALA A 46 -9.96 0.01 7.69
C ALA A 46 -11.40 -0.25 8.17
N SER A 47 -12.10 0.80 8.61
CA SER A 47 -13.54 0.79 8.90
C SER A 47 -14.11 2.18 8.65
N ILE A 48 -15.18 2.26 7.87
CA ILE A 48 -15.88 3.51 7.57
C ILE A 48 -16.60 4.01 8.82
N GLU A 49 -17.28 3.10 9.52
CA GLU A 49 -18.14 3.37 10.67
C GLU A 49 -17.34 4.00 11.81
N LYS A 50 -16.11 3.51 12.01
CA LYS A 50 -15.18 4.03 13.04
C LYS A 50 -14.28 5.15 12.51
N ASN A 51 -14.41 5.52 11.24
CA ASN A 51 -13.50 6.42 10.53
C ASN A 51 -12.02 6.06 10.79
N LEU A 52 -11.71 4.76 10.80
CA LEU A 52 -10.39 4.25 11.20
C LEU A 52 -9.47 4.16 9.98
N PRO A 53 -8.35 4.91 9.91
CA PRO A 53 -7.43 4.86 8.78
C PRO A 53 -6.78 3.47 8.63
N ILE A 54 -6.55 3.06 7.39
CA ILE A 54 -5.82 1.82 7.12
C ILE A 54 -4.30 2.06 7.19
N THR A 55 -3.58 1.06 7.69
CA THR A 55 -2.13 1.05 7.86
C THR A 55 -1.53 -0.18 7.17
N THR A 56 -0.21 -0.16 6.91
CA THR A 56 0.51 -1.32 6.35
C THR A 56 0.65 -2.49 7.32
N LYS A 57 0.17 -2.36 8.56
CA LYS A 57 0.16 -3.41 9.60
C LYS A 57 -1.22 -4.05 9.80
N ASN A 58 -2.26 -3.56 9.11
CA ASN A 58 -3.58 -4.17 9.18
C ASN A 58 -3.52 -5.62 8.66
N ILE A 59 -4.30 -6.50 9.29
CA ILE A 59 -4.42 -7.90 8.90
C ILE A 59 -5.52 -8.01 7.85
N PHE A 60 -5.26 -8.75 6.77
CA PHE A 60 -6.19 -8.98 5.67
C PHE A 60 -6.40 -10.48 5.46
N ASN A 61 -7.64 -10.86 5.15
CA ASN A 61 -7.93 -12.21 4.65
C ASN A 61 -7.53 -12.26 3.17
N ILE A 62 -6.41 -12.92 2.87
CA ILE A 62 -5.84 -12.97 1.51
C ILE A 62 -6.41 -14.08 0.62
N ALA A 63 -7.30 -14.91 1.17
CA ALA A 63 -8.00 -16.00 0.48
C ALA A 63 -7.06 -16.84 -0.41
N SER A 64 -7.31 -16.94 -1.72
CA SER A 64 -6.56 -17.80 -2.65
C SER A 64 -5.06 -17.52 -2.77
N VAL A 65 -4.56 -16.37 -2.30
CA VAL A 65 -3.11 -16.14 -2.18
C VAL A 65 -2.45 -17.12 -1.20
N SER A 66 -3.25 -17.72 -0.30
CA SER A 66 -2.78 -18.75 0.62
C SER A 66 -2.29 -20.03 -0.08
N LYS A 67 -2.70 -20.29 -1.34
CA LYS A 67 -2.40 -21.55 -2.03
C LYS A 67 -0.92 -21.82 -2.30
N GLN A 68 -0.08 -20.79 -2.27
CA GLN A 68 1.38 -20.91 -2.48
C GLN A 68 2.14 -21.36 -1.22
N PHE A 69 1.46 -21.38 -0.07
CA PHE A 69 2.00 -21.80 1.22
C PHE A 69 1.45 -23.19 1.56
#